data_AF-A0AAD5R3K9-F1
#
_entry.id   AF-A0AAD5R3K9-F1
#
_cell.length_a   1.000
_cell.length_b   1.000
_cell.length_c   1.000
_cell.angle_alpha   90.00
_cell.angle_beta   90.00
_cell.angle_gamma   90.00
#
_symmetry.space_group_name_H-M   'P 1'
#
loop_
_entity.id
_entity.type
_entity.pdbx_description
1 polymer ?
#
loop_
_entity_poly.entity_id
_entity_poly.type
_entity_poly.pdbx_seq_one_letter_code
_entity_poly.pdbx_strand_id
1 'polypeptide(L)' 'MQTVVDVLEIEGRRALLPDFVISNILGQLQVNTTYEPLRCQTLMETRRYA' A
#
# COMPACT_ATOMS: atom_id res chain seq x y z
N MET A 1 6.17 6.48 -17.74
CA MET A 1 5.40 5.44 -17.03
C MET A 1 4.23 6.12 -16.34
N GLN A 2 3.00 5.69 -16.63
CA GLN A 2 1.80 6.17 -15.95
C GLN A 2 1.69 5.43 -14.61
N THR A 3 1.45 6.14 -13.50
CA THR A 3 1.33 5.48 -12.19
C THR A 3 -0.06 4.85 -12.05
N VAL A 4 -0.20 3.82 -11.22
CA VAL A 4 -1.50 3.18 -10.93
C VAL A 4 -2.52 4.21 -10.42
N VAL A 5 -2.04 5.23 -9.70
CA VAL A 5 -2.83 6.36 -9.21
C VAL A 5 -3.46 7.14 -10.36
N ASP A 6 -2.66 7.54 -11.35
CA ASP A 6 -3.17 8.35 -12.48
C ASP A 6 -4.22 7.58 -13.31
N VAL A 7 -3.99 6.28 -13.54
CA VAL A 7 -4.95 5.43 -14.27
C VAL A 7 -6.27 5.33 -13.52
N LEU A 8 -6.22 5.17 -12.20
CA LEU A 8 -7.41 5.04 -11.37
C LEU A 8 -8.21 6.35 -11.31
N GLU A 9 -7.56 7.50 -11.25
CA GLU A 9 -8.24 8.80 -11.31
C GLU A 9 -8.95 9.01 -12.65
N ILE A 10 -8.27 8.73 -13.75
CA ILE A 10 -8.81 8.91 -15.11
C ILE A 10 -9.99 7.96 -15.35
N GLU A 11 -9.81 6.67 -15.06
CA GLU A 11 -10.85 5.67 -15.29
C GLU A 11 -12.00 5.80 -14.28
N GLY A 12 -11.73 6.21 -13.04
CA GLY A 12 -12.77 6.51 -12.06
C GLY A 12 -13.66 7.66 -12.49
N ARG A 13 -13.09 8.75 -13.00
CA ARG A 13 -13.86 9.87 -13.56
C ARG A 13 -14.65 9.46 -14.80
N ARG A 14 -14.07 8.64 -15.69
CA ARG A 14 -14.77 8.09 -16.88
C ARG A 14 -15.96 7.21 -16.50
N ALA A 15 -15.83 6.45 -15.42
CA ALA A 15 -16.90 5.62 -14.88
C ALA A 15 -17.94 6.40 -14.05
N LEU A 16 -17.85 7.75 -14.01
CA LEU A 16 -18.71 8.62 -13.21
C LEU A 16 -18.70 8.25 -11.71
N LEU A 17 -17.60 7.70 -11.22
CA LEU A 17 -17.46 7.44 -9.80
C LEU A 17 -17.43 8.78 -9.05
N PRO A 18 -18.14 8.90 -7.92
CA PRO A 18 -18.02 10.07 -7.06
C PRO A 18 -16.57 10.25 -6.59
N ASP A 19 -16.12 11.50 -6.49
CA ASP A 19 -14.75 11.84 -6.11
C ASP A 19 -14.34 11.20 -4.76
N PHE A 20 -15.28 11.04 -3.81
CA PHE A 20 -15.02 10.38 -2.52
C PHE A 20 -14.69 8.87 -2.67
N VAL A 21 -15.26 8.20 -3.67
CA VAL A 21 -14.97 6.78 -3.96
C VAL A 21 -13.57 6.66 -4.53
N ILE A 22 -13.23 7.51 -5.50
CA ILE A 22 -11.88 7.56 -6.10
C ILE A 22 -10.84 7.84 -5.02
N SER A 23 -11.08 8.84 -4.17
CA SER A 23 -10.19 9.21 -3.06
C SER A 23 -10.00 8.07 -2.04
N ASN A 24 -11.06 7.35 -1.69
CA ASN A 24 -10.95 6.19 -0.79
C ASN A 24 -10.10 5.05 -1.37
N ILE A 25 -10.28 4.72 -2.66
CA ILE A 25 -9.50 3.66 -3.30
C ILE A 25 -8.02 4.06 -3.39
N LEU A 26 -7.75 5.32 -3.77
CA LEU A 26 -6.38 5.85 -3.80
C LEU A 26 -5.73 5.83 -2.41
N GLY A 27 -6.46 6.22 -1.37
CA GLY A 27 -5.98 6.16 0.01
C GLY A 27 -5.60 4.74 0.44
N GLN A 28 -6.39 3.73 0.07
CA GLN A 28 -6.07 2.32 0.35
C GLN A 28 -4.82 1.84 -0.40
N LEU A 29 -4.66 2.23 -1.67
CA LEU A 29 -3.48 1.89 -2.45
C LEU A 29 -2.22 2.55 -1.87
N GLN A 30 -2.32 3.80 -1.45
CA GLN A 30 -1.21 4.54 -0.85
C GLN A 30 -0.75 3.88 0.46
N VAL A 31 -1.69 3.47 1.32
CA VAL A 31 -1.40 2.67 2.53
C VAL A 31 -0.68 1.36 2.18
N ASN A 32 -1.08 0.68 1.10
CA ASN A 32 -0.45 -0.57 0.67
C ASN A 32 0.95 -0.35 0.07
N THR A 33 1.24 0.81 -0.52
CA THR A 33 2.59 1.15 -1.00
C THR A 33 3.58 1.48 0.11
N THR A 34 3.11 1.94 1.27
CA THR A 34 3.92 2.11 2.49
C THR A 34 4.19 0.80 3.24
N TYR A 35 4.05 -0.35 2.58
CA TYR A 35 4.48 -1.63 3.14
C TYR A 35 6.00 -1.66 3.30
N GLU A 36 6.48 -1.45 4.53
CA GLU A 36 7.87 -1.76 4.88
C GLU A 36 8.06 -3.27 4.79
N PRO A 37 9.05 -3.78 4.04
CA PRO A 37 9.32 -5.20 3.98
C PRO A 37 9.64 -5.69 5.39
N LEU A 38 8.92 -6.73 5.84
CA LEU A 38 9.19 -7.44 7.10
C LEU A 38 10.67 -7.81 7.14
N ARG A 39 11.45 -7.04 7.91
CA ARG A 39 12.86 -7.36 8.16
C ARG A 39 12.87 -8.51 9.15
N CYS A 40 13.55 -9.60 8.81
CA CYS A 40 13.82 -10.67 9.77
C CYS A 40 14.55 -10.07 10.97
N GLN A 41 13.86 -9.90 12.10
CA GLN A 41 14.55 -9.71 13.38
C GLN A 41 15.29 -11.01 13.66
N THR A 42 16.62 -10.95 13.58
CA THR A 42 17.46 -12.06 14.03
C THR A 42 17.22 -12.15 15.53
N LEU A 43 16.50 -13.20 15.97
CA LEU A 43 16.41 -13.56 17.37
C LEU A 43 17.79 -14.01 17.81
N MET A 44 18.66 -13.06 18.16
CA MET A 44 19.85 -13.35 18.93
C MET A 44 19.45 -13.43 20.40
N GLU A 45 20.03 -14.42 21.08
CA GLU A 45 20.00 -14.68 22.52
C GLU A 45 18.90 -15.67 23.00
N THR A 46 19.20 -16.78 23.68
CA THR A 46 20.44 -17.25 24.31
C THR A 46 20.39 -18.77 24.41
N ARG A 47 21.41 -19.51 23.91
CA ARG A 47 21.63 -20.89 24.34
C ARG A 47 22.09 -20.84 25.80
N ARG A 48 21.22 -21.12 26.77
CA ARG A 48 21.65 -21.60 28.09
C ARG A 48 21.93 -23.10 27.97
N TYR A 49 23.20 -23.44 27.80
CA TYR A 49 23.73 -24.68 28.34
C TYR A 49 24.33 -24.33 29.71
N ALA A 50 23.65 -24.74 30.77
CA ALA A 50 24.20 -24.92 32.11
C ALA A 50 23.38 -26.03 32.78
#